data_AF-A0A971UI04-F1
#
_entry.id   AF-A0A971UI04-F1
#
_cell.length_a   1.000
_cell.length_b   1.000
_cell.length_c   1.000
_cell.angle_alpha   90.00
_cell.angle_beta   90.00
_cell.angle_gamma   90.00
#
_symmetry.space_group_name_H-M   'P 1'
#
loop_
_entity.id
_entity.type
_entity.pdbx_description
1 polymer ?
#
loop_
_entity_poly.entity_id
_entity_poly.type
_entity_poly.pdbx_seq_one_letter_code
_entity_poly.pdbx_strand_id
1 'polypeptide(L)'
;MTFEPLYRVHDDRAYAVYWDTFTPEEWQVREERAAFLAAVTVDRVLPGDEESERAHNMQGENTATGEGKWRHATDGGWFSWDLQGAADTPLELHVTYWGSDSGGREFDVLVNDQQVATQTLDNNRPDEYNNRPDEFYDEVYQLPPALTQGQERLTIKFQAHPGRMAGGVFGVALRRVQAPPPPAVPAKPEV
;
A
#
# COMPACT_ATOMS: atom_id res chain seq x y z
N MET A 1 4.35 21.72 22.74
CA MET A 1 4.42 20.28 23.09
C MET A 1 4.68 20.19 24.57
N THR A 2 3.92 19.39 25.31
CA THR A 2 4.01 19.30 26.78
C THR A 2 4.40 17.87 27.14
N PHE A 3 5.48 17.70 27.90
CA PHE A 3 5.92 16.39 28.37
C PHE A 3 5.41 16.16 29.80
N GLU A 4 4.68 15.07 29.99
CA GLU A 4 4.14 14.64 31.28
C GLU A 4 4.50 13.17 31.49
N PRO A 5 4.76 12.73 32.73
CA PRO A 5 4.97 11.31 33.00
C PRO A 5 3.75 10.49 32.55
N LEU A 6 3.99 9.40 31.80
CA LEU A 6 2.91 8.59 31.18
C LEU A 6 1.86 8.14 32.20
N TYR A 7 2.26 7.77 33.41
CA TYR A 7 1.35 7.36 34.49
C TYR A 7 0.39 8.45 34.98
N ARG A 8 0.58 9.72 34.57
CA ARG A 8 -0.31 10.84 34.89
C ARG A 8 -1.26 11.18 33.74
N VAL A 9 -1.05 10.57 32.58
CA VAL A 9 -1.93 10.73 31.43
C VAL A 9 -3.10 9.76 31.63
N HIS A 10 -4.22 10.30 32.12
CA HIS A 10 -5.49 9.60 32.26
C HIS A 10 -6.56 10.32 31.42
N ASP A 11 -7.76 9.73 31.37
CA ASP A 11 -8.96 10.32 30.77
C ASP A 11 -8.90 10.52 29.24
N ASP A 12 -8.58 9.46 28.50
CA ASP A 12 -8.63 9.40 27.02
C ASP A 12 -7.86 10.50 26.27
N ARG A 13 -6.88 11.14 26.95
CA ARG A 13 -5.99 12.12 26.32
C ARG A 13 -5.11 11.41 25.29
N ALA A 14 -5.17 11.83 24.03
CA ALA A 14 -4.25 11.34 23.01
C ALA A 14 -2.79 11.65 23.41
N TYR A 15 -1.94 10.62 23.43
CA TYR A 15 -0.54 10.72 23.79
C TYR A 15 0.35 9.96 22.80
N ALA A 16 1.60 10.39 22.66
CA ALA A 16 2.64 9.68 21.95
C ALA A 16 3.78 9.39 22.93
N VAL A 17 4.16 8.11 23.07
CA VAL A 17 5.28 7.68 23.91
C VAL A 17 6.56 7.61 23.09
N TYR A 18 6.45 7.16 21.85
CA TYR A 18 7.54 7.05 20.89
C TYR A 18 7.26 7.99 19.73
N TRP A 19 8.33 8.61 19.25
CA TRP A 19 8.32 9.41 18.03
C TRP A 19 9.66 9.22 17.32
N ASP A 20 9.61 9.26 16.01
CA ASP A 20 10.83 9.17 15.21
C ASP A 20 11.70 10.41 15.44
N THR A 21 13.00 10.20 15.52
CA THR A 21 13.99 11.28 15.55
C THR A 21 14.88 11.17 14.33
N PHE A 22 15.14 12.30 13.68
CA PHE A 22 15.93 12.36 12.46
C PHE A 22 17.08 13.35 12.65
N THR A 23 18.26 13.02 12.11
CA THR A 23 19.27 14.05 11.84
C THR A 23 18.79 14.96 10.69
N PRO A 24 19.33 16.18 10.54
CA PRO A 24 18.98 17.05 9.42
C PRO A 24 19.16 16.37 8.05
N GLU A 25 20.19 15.53 7.90
CA GLU A 25 20.46 14.77 6.67
C GLU A 25 19.40 13.68 6.43
N GLU A 26 19.04 12.92 7.48
CA GLU A 26 17.97 11.91 7.40
C GLU A 26 16.62 12.56 7.07
N TRP A 27 16.32 13.72 7.66
CA TRP A 27 15.11 14.48 7.37
C TRP A 27 15.07 14.93 5.91
N GLN A 28 16.18 15.46 5.39
CA GLN A 28 16.28 15.90 4.01
C GLN A 28 16.06 14.74 3.03
N VAL A 29 16.68 13.57 3.27
CA VAL A 29 16.46 12.37 2.43
C VAL A 29 14.98 11.94 2.45
N ARG A 30 14.33 12.01 3.60
CA ARG A 30 12.90 11.70 3.73
C ARG A 30 12.03 12.67 2.94
N GLU A 31 12.29 13.98 3.03
CA GLU A 31 11.55 14.99 2.27
C GLU A 31 11.78 14.84 0.77
N GLU A 32 13.02 14.63 0.33
CA GLU A 32 13.35 14.39 -1.08
C GLU A 32 12.64 13.15 -1.61
N ARG A 33 12.62 12.06 -0.84
CA ARG A 33 11.88 10.84 -1.22
C ARG A 33 10.37 11.07 -1.25
N ALA A 34 9.81 11.78 -0.28
CA ALA A 34 8.37 12.11 -0.27
C ALA A 34 7.98 13.00 -1.45
N ALA A 35 8.79 14.02 -1.76
CA ALA A 35 8.61 14.89 -2.91
C ALA A 35 8.72 14.11 -4.23
N PHE A 36 9.70 13.21 -4.34
CA PHE A 36 9.82 12.31 -5.49
C PHE A 36 8.57 11.46 -5.67
N LEU A 37 8.13 10.76 -4.61
CA LEU A 37 6.94 9.91 -4.66
C LEU A 37 5.68 10.72 -5.04
N ALA A 38 5.53 11.93 -4.50
CA ALA A 38 4.42 12.82 -4.85
C ALA A 38 4.46 13.26 -6.32
N ALA A 39 5.66 13.53 -6.87
CA ALA A 39 5.82 13.96 -8.25
C ALA A 39 5.53 12.83 -9.27
N VAL A 40 5.87 11.58 -8.93
CA VAL A 40 5.66 10.44 -9.83
C VAL A 40 4.27 9.82 -9.71
N THR A 41 3.59 9.99 -8.58
CA THR A 41 2.24 9.43 -8.35
C THR A 41 1.21 10.17 -9.18
N VAL A 42 0.47 9.43 -9.99
CA VAL A 42 -0.68 9.91 -10.75
C VAL A 42 -1.91 9.92 -9.86
N ASP A 43 -2.14 8.79 -9.19
CA ASP A 43 -3.27 8.61 -8.30
C ASP A 43 -2.95 7.60 -7.20
N ARG A 44 -3.67 7.67 -6.08
CA ARG A 44 -3.50 6.74 -4.96
C ARG A 44 -4.81 6.47 -4.22
N VAL A 45 -4.96 5.24 -3.76
CA VAL A 45 -6.04 4.82 -2.86
C VAL A 45 -5.46 4.49 -1.50
N LEU A 46 -6.14 4.95 -0.45
CA LEU A 46 -5.96 4.55 0.94
C LEU A 46 -7.06 3.52 1.30
N PRO A 47 -6.77 2.21 1.28
CA PRO A 47 -7.75 1.20 1.62
C PRO A 47 -8.22 1.32 3.08
N GLY A 48 -9.52 1.17 3.31
CA GLY A 48 -10.15 1.35 4.62
C GLY A 48 -10.47 2.80 4.98
N ASP A 49 -9.95 3.79 4.26
CA ASP A 49 -10.39 5.18 4.37
C ASP A 49 -11.64 5.40 3.51
N GLU A 50 -12.79 5.67 4.16
CA GLU A 50 -14.08 5.76 3.48
C GLU A 50 -14.16 6.88 2.43
N GLU A 51 -13.45 8.00 2.63
CA GLU A 51 -13.46 9.11 1.69
C GLU A 51 -12.65 8.77 0.45
N SER A 52 -11.45 8.24 0.64
CA SER A 52 -10.60 7.73 -0.43
C SER A 52 -11.33 6.63 -1.22
N GLU A 53 -11.88 5.62 -0.55
CA GLU A 53 -12.55 4.51 -1.24
C GLU A 53 -13.78 4.96 -2.03
N ARG A 54 -14.56 5.90 -1.48
CA ARG A 54 -15.71 6.47 -2.20
C ARG A 54 -15.27 7.30 -3.41
N ALA A 55 -14.19 8.07 -3.29
CA ALA A 55 -13.65 8.86 -4.40
C ALA A 55 -13.18 7.97 -5.57
N HIS A 56 -12.71 6.76 -5.26
CA HIS A 56 -12.22 5.78 -6.24
C HIS A 56 -13.24 4.67 -6.55
N ASN A 57 -14.53 4.94 -6.35
CA ASN A 57 -15.62 4.03 -6.72
C ASN A 57 -15.41 2.57 -6.25
N MET A 58 -15.07 2.41 -4.97
CA MET A 58 -14.81 1.10 -4.39
C MET A 58 -16.00 0.14 -4.60
N GLN A 59 -15.71 -1.03 -5.15
CA GLN A 59 -16.67 -2.11 -5.38
C GLN A 59 -16.08 -3.43 -4.93
N GLY A 60 -16.92 -4.39 -4.54
CA GLY A 60 -16.43 -5.71 -4.19
C GLY A 60 -17.51 -6.67 -3.70
N GLU A 61 -17.07 -7.90 -3.47
CA GLU A 61 -17.87 -9.02 -2.99
C GLU A 61 -17.06 -9.80 -1.95
N ASN A 62 -17.69 -10.19 -0.85
CA ASN A 62 -17.04 -10.86 0.28
C ASN A 62 -15.76 -10.14 0.75
N THR A 63 -15.81 -8.81 0.82
CA THR A 63 -14.69 -7.94 1.18
C THR A 63 -14.92 -7.25 2.51
N ALA A 64 -13.84 -7.08 3.28
CA ALA A 64 -13.85 -6.38 4.55
C ALA A 64 -12.60 -5.52 4.70
N THR A 65 -12.68 -4.53 5.59
CA THR A 65 -11.55 -3.69 6.01
C THR A 65 -11.20 -3.98 7.47
N GLY A 66 -9.90 -3.95 7.80
CA GLY A 66 -9.41 -4.05 9.17
C GLY A 66 -9.02 -2.68 9.72
N GLU A 67 -9.65 -2.26 10.81
CA GLU A 67 -9.39 -0.98 11.50
C GLU A 67 -9.37 0.28 10.61
N GLY A 68 -9.94 0.22 9.40
CA GLY A 68 -9.87 1.30 8.42
C GLY A 68 -8.47 1.52 7.82
N LYS A 69 -7.58 0.52 7.87
CA LYS A 69 -6.18 0.64 7.43
C LYS A 69 -5.82 -0.23 6.22
N TRP A 70 -6.61 -1.26 5.96
CA TRP A 70 -6.35 -2.21 4.89
C TRP A 70 -7.63 -2.90 4.43
N ARG A 71 -7.58 -3.54 3.26
CA ARG A 71 -8.70 -4.31 2.71
C ARG A 71 -8.30 -5.72 2.28
N HIS A 72 -9.21 -6.67 2.47
CA HIS A 72 -9.13 -8.01 1.89
C HIS A 72 -10.47 -8.45 1.30
N ALA A 73 -10.47 -9.58 0.60
CA ALA A 73 -11.66 -10.37 0.32
C ALA A 73 -11.42 -11.85 0.59
N THR A 74 -12.47 -12.56 1.02
CA THR A 74 -12.41 -13.97 1.44
C THR A 74 -13.24 -14.87 0.54
N ASP A 75 -12.95 -16.17 0.58
CA ASP A 75 -13.71 -17.23 -0.10
C ASP A 75 -13.97 -16.97 -1.60
N GLY A 76 -12.93 -16.57 -2.34
CA GLY A 76 -13.07 -16.25 -3.78
C GLY A 76 -13.71 -14.89 -4.06
N GLY A 77 -13.90 -14.06 -3.03
CA GLY A 77 -14.34 -12.68 -3.16
C GLY A 77 -13.35 -11.78 -3.88
N TRP A 78 -13.75 -10.52 -4.07
CA TRP A 78 -12.95 -9.53 -4.78
C TRP A 78 -13.24 -8.11 -4.31
N PHE A 79 -12.34 -7.19 -4.65
CA PHE A 79 -12.58 -5.77 -4.56
C PHE A 79 -11.84 -5.03 -5.68
N SER A 80 -12.32 -3.85 -6.03
CA SER A 80 -11.72 -3.00 -7.05
C SER A 80 -11.84 -1.53 -6.72
N TRP A 81 -10.95 -0.75 -7.31
CA TRP A 81 -10.97 0.71 -7.31
C TRP A 81 -10.71 1.25 -8.71
N ASP A 82 -11.31 2.39 -9.01
CA ASP A 82 -11.07 3.15 -10.22
C ASP A 82 -10.04 4.24 -9.94
N LEU A 83 -8.84 4.09 -10.50
CA LEU A 83 -7.77 5.08 -10.39
C LEU A 83 -7.68 5.92 -11.66
N GLN A 84 -7.30 7.19 -11.51
CA GLN A 84 -7.00 8.08 -12.62
C GLN A 84 -5.75 7.58 -13.36
N GLY A 85 -5.88 7.37 -14.67
CA GLY A 85 -4.79 7.01 -15.56
C GLY A 85 -4.01 8.23 -16.06
N ALA A 86 -2.94 7.98 -16.81
CA ALA A 86 -2.22 8.99 -17.56
C ALA A 86 -2.00 8.50 -19.00
N ALA A 87 -2.85 8.97 -19.92
CA ALA A 87 -2.95 8.45 -21.29
C ALA A 87 -1.62 8.47 -22.08
N ASP A 88 -0.71 9.39 -21.75
CA ASP A 88 0.51 9.68 -22.52
C ASP A 88 1.82 9.22 -21.84
N THR A 89 1.75 8.49 -20.72
CA THR A 89 2.96 8.08 -19.99
C THR A 89 2.87 6.62 -19.55
N PRO A 90 3.95 5.82 -19.65
CA PRO A 90 4.00 4.50 -19.05
C PRO A 90 3.77 4.54 -17.54
N LEU A 91 2.99 3.60 -17.03
CA LEU A 91 2.58 3.52 -15.63
C LEU A 91 2.97 2.20 -15.00
N GLU A 92 3.24 2.24 -13.71
CA GLU A 92 3.45 1.10 -12.83
C GLU A 92 2.40 1.12 -11.72
N LEU A 93 1.92 -0.07 -11.37
CA LEU A 93 1.03 -0.26 -10.23
C LEU A 93 1.86 -0.66 -9.02
N HIS A 94 1.82 0.17 -7.98
CA HIS A 94 2.43 -0.13 -6.69
C HIS A 94 1.34 -0.55 -5.72
N VAL A 95 1.52 -1.70 -5.08
CA VAL A 95 0.59 -2.20 -4.06
C VAL A 95 1.37 -2.46 -2.78
N THR A 96 0.93 -1.84 -1.69
CA THR A 96 1.57 -1.97 -0.38
C THR A 96 0.98 -3.16 0.37
N TYR A 97 1.84 -4.08 0.77
CA TYR A 97 1.50 -5.27 1.56
C TYR A 97 2.29 -5.32 2.87
N TRP A 98 1.85 -6.20 3.77
CA TRP A 98 2.58 -6.52 4.99
C TRP A 98 3.53 -7.70 4.79
N GLY A 99 4.81 -7.53 5.16
CA GLY A 99 5.87 -8.52 4.91
C GLY A 99 5.60 -9.92 5.48
N SER A 100 4.95 -9.98 6.65
CA SER A 100 4.56 -11.21 7.34
C SER A 100 3.10 -11.62 7.14
N ASP A 101 2.42 -11.06 6.13
CA ASP A 101 1.06 -11.50 5.81
C ASP A 101 1.07 -12.96 5.29
N SER A 102 0.09 -13.73 5.73
CA SER A 102 -0.02 -15.16 5.46
C SER A 102 -1.49 -15.61 5.58
N GLY A 103 -1.75 -16.93 5.53
CA GLY A 103 -3.09 -17.49 5.75
C GLY A 103 -3.85 -17.86 4.48
N GLY A 104 -3.16 -18.23 3.39
CA GLY A 104 -3.82 -18.68 2.15
C GLY A 104 -4.29 -17.53 1.27
N ARG A 105 -3.49 -16.47 1.20
CA ARG A 105 -3.71 -15.33 0.32
C ARG A 105 -3.09 -15.63 -1.04
N GLU A 106 -3.95 -15.93 -1.99
CA GLU A 106 -3.61 -16.28 -3.36
C GLU A 106 -4.69 -15.68 -4.26
N PHE A 107 -4.29 -14.70 -5.07
CA PHE A 107 -5.22 -13.85 -5.79
C PHE A 107 -4.60 -13.29 -7.07
N ASP A 108 -5.45 -12.93 -8.01
CA ASP A 108 -5.06 -12.25 -9.22
C ASP A 108 -5.20 -10.73 -9.05
N VAL A 109 -4.23 -10.00 -9.60
CA VAL A 109 -4.29 -8.55 -9.77
C VAL A 109 -4.65 -8.29 -11.23
N LEU A 110 -5.76 -7.59 -11.45
CA LEU A 110 -6.29 -7.28 -12.76
C LEU A 110 -6.34 -5.76 -12.96
N VAL A 111 -6.08 -5.33 -14.18
CA VAL A 111 -6.25 -3.96 -14.65
C VAL A 111 -7.18 -3.98 -15.84
N ASN A 112 -8.32 -3.29 -15.74
CA ASN A 112 -9.38 -3.31 -16.76
C ASN A 112 -9.79 -4.75 -17.14
N ASP A 113 -9.99 -5.60 -16.12
CA ASP A 113 -10.29 -7.04 -16.24
C ASP A 113 -9.24 -7.90 -16.94
N GLN A 114 -8.06 -7.34 -17.27
CA GLN A 114 -6.92 -8.12 -17.73
C GLN A 114 -5.97 -8.42 -16.57
N GLN A 115 -5.69 -9.69 -16.33
CA GLN A 115 -4.73 -10.12 -15.33
C GLN A 115 -3.33 -9.62 -15.66
N VAL A 116 -2.70 -8.93 -14.71
CA VAL A 116 -1.31 -8.44 -14.80
C VAL A 116 -0.36 -9.26 -13.93
N ALA A 117 -0.87 -9.87 -12.86
CA ALA A 117 -0.10 -10.73 -11.97
C ALA A 117 -1.01 -11.69 -11.20
N THR A 118 -0.41 -12.78 -10.70
CA THR A 118 -0.95 -13.56 -9.57
C THR A 118 -0.04 -13.32 -8.38
N GLN A 119 -0.62 -12.96 -7.24
CA GLN A 119 0.08 -12.69 -6.00
C GLN A 119 -0.24 -13.78 -4.98
N THR A 120 0.82 -14.32 -4.37
CA THR A 120 0.72 -15.13 -3.17
C THR A 120 1.39 -14.35 -2.04
N LEU A 121 0.74 -14.26 -0.88
CA LEU A 121 1.35 -13.72 0.35
C LEU A 121 1.49 -14.87 1.34
N ASP A 122 2.73 -15.33 1.53
CA ASP A 122 3.06 -16.43 2.43
C ASP A 122 4.34 -16.09 3.20
N ASN A 123 4.30 -14.99 3.96
CA ASN A 123 5.45 -14.45 4.68
C ASN A 123 6.64 -14.15 3.74
N ASN A 124 6.36 -13.43 2.65
CA ASN A 124 7.28 -13.23 1.52
C ASN A 124 8.54 -12.40 1.84
N ARG A 125 8.53 -11.70 2.97
CA ARG A 125 9.71 -11.01 3.51
C ARG A 125 9.97 -11.53 4.93
N PRO A 126 10.30 -12.83 5.08
CA PRO A 126 10.63 -13.37 6.38
C PRO A 126 12.04 -12.89 6.71
N ASP A 127 12.21 -12.21 7.84
CA ASP A 127 13.56 -11.90 8.29
C ASP A 127 14.23 -13.18 8.84
N GLU A 128 15.49 -13.42 8.46
CA GLU A 128 16.27 -14.57 8.92
C GLU A 128 17.22 -14.19 10.09
N TYR A 129 17.31 -12.92 10.50
CA TYR A 129 18.39 -12.46 11.37
C TYR A 129 18.09 -11.33 12.37
N ASN A 130 16.93 -10.65 12.35
CA ASN A 130 16.77 -9.38 13.10
C ASN A 130 15.46 -9.17 13.88
N ASN A 131 14.56 -10.17 14.00
CA ASN A 131 13.36 -10.08 14.82
C ASN A 131 12.48 -8.84 14.52
N ARG A 132 12.28 -8.51 13.24
CA ARG A 132 11.34 -7.52 12.70
C ARG A 132 10.32 -8.18 11.77
N PRO A 133 9.23 -8.72 12.32
CA PRO A 133 8.10 -9.25 11.54
C PRO A 133 7.24 -8.18 10.83
N ASP A 134 7.69 -6.91 10.79
CA ASP A 134 6.76 -5.78 10.84
C ASP A 134 7.02 -4.62 9.85
N GLU A 135 7.38 -4.90 8.60
CA GLU A 135 7.56 -3.83 7.60
C GLU A 135 6.61 -3.94 6.40
N PHE A 136 6.05 -2.79 6.03
CA PHE A 136 5.33 -2.61 4.78
C PHE A 136 6.30 -2.60 3.60
N TYR A 137 5.89 -3.22 2.50
CA TYR A 137 6.63 -3.15 1.24
C TYR A 137 5.70 -2.90 0.07
N ASP A 138 6.19 -2.17 -0.93
CA ASP A 138 5.51 -1.99 -2.21
C ASP A 138 5.92 -3.12 -3.17
N GLU A 139 4.97 -3.94 -3.59
CA GLU A 139 5.12 -4.80 -4.77
C GLU A 139 4.83 -3.96 -6.02
N VAL A 140 5.64 -4.13 -7.07
CA VAL A 140 5.55 -3.32 -8.29
C VAL A 140 5.12 -4.19 -9.46
N TYR A 141 3.92 -3.94 -9.99
CA TYR A 141 3.43 -4.60 -11.18
C TYR A 141 3.62 -3.71 -12.40
N GLN A 142 4.39 -4.24 -13.36
CA GLN A 142 4.59 -3.59 -14.66
C GLN A 142 3.29 -3.64 -15.46
N LEU A 143 2.79 -2.49 -15.91
CA LEU A 143 1.58 -2.42 -16.70
C LEU A 143 1.93 -2.34 -18.20
N PRO A 144 1.47 -3.29 -19.02
CA PRO A 144 1.63 -3.21 -20.46
C PRO A 144 1.04 -1.90 -21.00
N PRO A 145 1.73 -1.17 -21.92
CA PRO A 145 1.19 0.05 -22.51
C PRO A 145 -0.19 -0.13 -23.16
N ALA A 146 -0.48 -1.34 -23.67
CA ALA A 146 -1.77 -1.68 -24.24
C ALA A 146 -2.95 -1.57 -23.26
N LEU A 147 -2.69 -1.64 -21.95
CA LEU A 147 -3.71 -1.50 -20.90
C LEU A 147 -3.89 -0.06 -20.41
N THR A 148 -2.91 0.82 -20.66
CA THR A 148 -2.83 2.14 -20.02
C THR A 148 -2.88 3.30 -21.02
N GLN A 149 -2.43 3.10 -22.26
CA GLN A 149 -2.43 4.16 -23.28
C GLN A 149 -3.85 4.58 -23.65
N GLY A 150 -4.08 5.90 -23.64
CA GLY A 150 -5.39 6.47 -23.95
C GLY A 150 -6.45 6.29 -22.85
N GLN A 151 -6.14 5.61 -21.74
CA GLN A 151 -7.08 5.39 -20.65
C GLN A 151 -6.98 6.52 -19.63
N GLU A 152 -8.08 7.24 -19.42
CA GLU A 152 -8.18 8.26 -18.37
C GLU A 152 -8.45 7.65 -16.98
N ARG A 153 -8.92 6.41 -16.95
CA ARG A 153 -9.29 5.67 -15.74
C ARG A 153 -8.93 4.20 -15.91
N LEU A 154 -8.40 3.60 -14.85
CA LEU A 154 -8.03 2.19 -14.77
C LEU A 154 -8.75 1.56 -13.60
N THR A 155 -9.48 0.48 -13.85
CA THR A 155 -10.07 -0.32 -12.77
C THR A 155 -9.05 -1.34 -12.31
N ILE A 156 -8.57 -1.20 -11.08
CA ILE A 156 -7.63 -2.11 -10.44
C ILE A 156 -8.44 -3.06 -9.56
N LYS A 157 -8.41 -4.35 -9.88
CA LYS A 157 -9.20 -5.39 -9.20
C LYS A 157 -8.28 -6.43 -8.59
N PHE A 158 -8.61 -6.83 -7.37
CA PHE A 158 -7.98 -7.92 -6.64
C PHE A 158 -9.00 -9.05 -6.49
N GLN A 159 -8.73 -10.20 -7.10
CA GLN A 159 -9.66 -11.32 -7.20
C GLN A 159 -9.08 -12.55 -6.52
N ALA A 160 -9.69 -13.00 -5.42
CA ALA A 160 -9.23 -14.19 -4.73
C ALA A 160 -9.50 -15.42 -5.59
N HIS A 161 -8.58 -16.39 -5.54
CA HIS A 161 -8.85 -17.72 -6.08
C HIS A 161 -9.93 -18.44 -5.24
N PRO A 162 -10.61 -19.46 -5.78
CA PRO A 162 -11.65 -20.19 -5.03
C PRO A 162 -11.13 -20.75 -3.69
N GLY A 163 -11.80 -20.40 -2.59
CA GLY A 163 -11.40 -20.82 -1.23
C GLY A 163 -10.12 -20.14 -0.70
N ARG A 164 -9.65 -19.09 -1.38
CA ARG A 164 -8.50 -18.27 -0.99
C ARG A 164 -8.94 -16.86 -0.63
N MET A 165 -7.97 -16.08 -0.14
CA MET A 165 -8.16 -14.66 0.16
C MET A 165 -7.41 -13.76 -0.80
N ALA A 166 -7.98 -12.60 -1.11
CA ALA A 166 -7.31 -11.52 -1.82
C ALA A 166 -6.92 -10.40 -0.87
N GLY A 167 -5.72 -9.87 -1.05
CA GLY A 167 -5.27 -8.68 -0.35
C GLY A 167 -4.73 -8.95 1.04
N GLY A 168 -5.05 -8.09 2.00
CA GLY A 168 -4.02 -7.55 2.89
C GLY A 168 -3.39 -6.30 2.27
N VAL A 169 -4.19 -5.53 1.52
CA VAL A 169 -3.75 -4.35 0.77
C VAL A 169 -3.83 -3.14 1.69
N PHE A 170 -2.69 -2.48 1.91
CA PHE A 170 -2.54 -1.29 2.75
C PHE A 170 -2.40 0.00 1.94
N GLY A 171 -2.16 -0.11 0.64
CA GLY A 171 -1.99 1.03 -0.24
C GLY A 171 -2.02 0.61 -1.70
N VAL A 172 -2.56 1.47 -2.55
CA VAL A 172 -2.47 1.32 -4.01
C VAL A 172 -2.06 2.65 -4.59
N ALA A 173 -1.05 2.67 -5.45
CA ALA A 173 -0.63 3.88 -6.14
C ALA A 173 -0.31 3.57 -7.60
N LEU A 174 -0.82 4.41 -8.50
CA LEU A 174 -0.41 4.43 -9.89
C LEU A 174 0.70 5.45 -10.05
N ARG A 175 1.88 5.02 -10.51
CA ARG A 175 3.04 5.90 -10.64
C ARG A 175 3.54 5.91 -12.08
N ARG A 176 4.07 7.04 -12.52
CA ARG A 176 4.82 7.13 -13.79
C ARG A 176 6.11 6.35 -13.65
N VAL A 177 6.45 5.57 -14.69
CA VAL A 177 7.75 4.88 -14.76
C VAL A 177 8.86 5.92 -14.68
N GLN A 178 9.63 5.91 -13.59
CA GLN A 178 10.81 6.76 -13.39
C GLN A 178 11.94 5.97 -12.73
N ALA A 179 13.14 6.55 -12.75
CA ALA A 179 14.31 6.01 -12.06
C ALA A 179 14.01 5.68 -10.58
N PRO A 180 14.69 4.70 -9.96
CA PRO A 180 14.41 4.27 -8.60
C PRO A 180 14.44 5.46 -7.62
N PRO A 181 13.52 5.50 -6.64
CA PRO A 181 13.46 6.59 -5.68
C PRO A 181 14.77 6.71 -4.90
N PRO A 182 15.09 7.91 -4.36
CA PRO A 182 16.19 8.09 -3.41
C PRO A 182 16.10 7.03 -2.29
N PRO A 183 17.23 6.45 -1.81
CA PRO A 183 17.18 5.39 -0.79
C PRO A 183 16.39 5.84 0.44
N ALA A 184 15.62 4.93 1.02
CA ALA A 184 14.89 5.22 2.25
C ALA A 184 15.90 5.45 3.39
N VAL A 185 15.54 6.32 4.34
CA VAL A 185 16.27 6.41 5.60
C VAL A 185 16.14 5.04 6.29
N PRO A 186 17.24 4.37 6.64
CA PRO A 186 17.17 3.09 7.32
C PRO A 186 16.47 3.26 8.67
N ALA A 187 15.53 2.37 8.98
CA ALA A 187 14.88 2.35 10.28
C ALA A 187 15.94 2.17 11.37
N LYS A 188 16.02 3.10 12.33
CA LYS A 188 16.99 3.04 13.42
C LYS A 188 16.80 1.74 14.22
N PRO A 189 17.87 1.11 14.72
CA PRO A 189 17.72 0.09 15.76
C PRO A 189 17.08 0.77 16.97
N GLU A 190 16.00 0.18 17.50
CA GLU A 190 15.51 0.56 18.81
C GLU A 190 16.63 0.24 19.83
N VAL A 191 16.92 1.21 20.70
CA VAL A 191 17.97 1.13 21.73
C VAL A 191 17.37 0.62 23.03
#